data_AF-A0A852KCH0-F1
#
_entry.id   AF-A0A852KCH0-F1
#
_cell.length_a   1.000
_cell.length_b   1.000
_cell.length_c   1.000
_cell.angle_alpha   90.00
_cell.angle_beta   90.00
_cell.angle_gamma   90.00
#
_symmetry.space_group_name_H-M   'P 1'
#
loop_
_entity.id
_entity.type
_entity.pdbx_description
1 polymer ?
#
loop_
_entity_poly.entity_id
_entity_poly.type
_entity_poly.pdbx_seq_one_letter_code
_entity_poly.pdbx_strand_id
1 'polypeptide(L)'
;YGTLPSRRALKNSRLVSQKDDVHLCIMCLRAIMNYQYGFNLVMSHPHAVNEIALSLNNKNPRTKALVLELLAAVCLVRGGHEIILAAFDNFKEVCQEKHRFERLMDYFRNEDSSIDFMVGFPGLGGGSLGWELGKSRHTESEKLQVQIQAYLDNVFDVGGLLEDAETKNVALEKVEELEEHLSHLTEKLLDLENENMMRVAELEKQLLQREKELEVVKVRGEGAAGGMGSGGKLFGGEKDEAFRRRYGSEPPPVTGAEPPPQPEPEPLQEAPRVPVLPPVEAAPPPPPPPPPLPPPAPPLPGKCPPAPPLPGASPSIALTVGLSAIRIKKPIKTKFRLPVFNWTALKPNQISGTVFSELDDERVLEDLDLERFEELFKTKAQGPALDLVCAKSKAAQKAAAKVTLLEANRAKNLAITLRKAGRGADEICRAIHTFDLATLPVDFVECLMRFVPTEAEAKALRQWERERKPLEELADEDRFMLQFSKVERLPQRMAIMAFLGNFNDNIQMLTPVGSL
;
A
#
# COMPACT_ATOMS: atom_id res chain seq x y z
N TYR A 1 -23.90 9.35 47.79
CA TYR A 1 -22.89 10.18 48.49
C TYR A 1 -21.83 10.60 47.48
N GLY A 2 -22.05 11.74 46.83
CA GLY A 2 -21.14 12.29 45.82
C GLY A 2 -20.10 13.18 46.49
N THR A 3 -18.85 12.74 46.50
CA THR A 3 -17.71 13.61 46.76
C THR A 3 -17.42 14.43 45.51
N LEU A 4 -17.94 15.65 45.46
CA LEU A 4 -17.49 16.67 44.52
C LEU A 4 -15.98 16.89 44.69
N PRO A 5 -15.18 16.97 43.61
CA PRO A 5 -13.76 17.23 43.73
C PRO A 5 -13.54 18.60 44.39
N SER A 6 -12.70 18.61 45.43
CA SER A 6 -12.39 19.81 46.21
C SER A 6 -11.91 20.93 45.31
N ARG A 7 -12.41 22.16 45.54
CA ARG A 7 -12.05 23.41 44.82
C ARG A 7 -10.52 23.67 44.76
N ARG A 8 -9.73 23.01 45.60
CA ARG A 8 -8.25 23.01 45.57
C ARG A 8 -7.67 22.10 44.47
N ALA A 9 -8.26 20.92 44.21
CA ALA A 9 -7.81 20.02 43.14
C ALA A 9 -8.02 20.63 41.74
N LEU A 10 -9.13 21.33 41.53
CA LEU A 10 -9.41 22.08 40.30
C LEU A 10 -8.46 23.29 40.08
N LYS A 11 -7.95 23.91 41.16
CA LYS A 11 -6.98 25.00 41.07
C LYS A 11 -5.57 24.49 40.76
N ASN A 12 -5.17 23.36 41.33
CA ASN A 12 -3.88 22.73 41.02
C ASN A 12 -3.86 22.11 39.61
N SER A 13 -4.98 21.54 39.14
CA SER A 13 -5.13 21.03 37.77
C SER A 13 -4.98 22.12 36.70
N ARG A 14 -5.41 23.36 36.97
CA ARG A 14 -5.17 24.50 36.06
C ARG A 14 -3.71 24.95 36.03
N LEU A 15 -2.94 24.75 37.10
CA LEU A 15 -1.51 25.04 37.16
C LEU A 15 -0.66 23.96 36.46
N VAL A 16 -1.09 22.69 36.53
CA VAL A 16 -0.52 21.53 35.81
C VAL A 16 -1.00 21.45 34.34
N SER A 17 -1.79 22.43 33.87
CA SER A 17 -2.05 22.62 32.45
C SER A 17 -0.92 23.41 31.78
N GLN A 18 0.34 23.18 32.16
CA GLN A 18 1.46 23.55 31.30
C GLN A 18 1.42 22.60 30.10
N LYS A 19 1.40 23.17 28.89
CA LYS A 19 1.00 22.50 27.63
C LYS A 19 1.80 21.24 27.27
N ASP A 20 2.87 20.92 27.99
CA ASP A 20 3.80 19.84 27.67
C ASP A 20 3.55 18.58 28.53
N ASP A 21 3.12 18.67 29.78
CA ASP A 21 3.08 17.50 30.69
C ASP A 21 2.10 16.41 30.23
N VAL A 22 0.92 16.80 29.78
CA VAL A 22 -0.09 15.87 29.22
C VAL A 22 0.44 15.21 27.94
N HIS A 23 1.14 15.97 27.08
CA HIS A 23 1.72 15.41 25.87
C HIS A 23 2.77 14.35 26.18
N LEU A 24 3.64 14.60 27.16
CA LEU A 24 4.63 13.63 27.61
C LEU A 24 3.98 12.37 28.20
N CYS A 25 2.89 12.50 28.96
CA CYS A 25 2.15 11.34 29.48
C CYS A 25 1.62 10.44 28.34
N ILE A 26 1.04 11.04 27.31
CA ILE A 26 0.59 10.30 26.12
C ILE A 26 1.75 9.65 25.37
N MET A 27 2.91 10.32 25.26
CA MET A 27 4.12 9.71 24.70
C MET A 27 4.61 8.50 25.51
N CYS A 28 4.48 8.54 26.85
CA CYS A 28 4.83 7.40 27.70
C CYS A 28 3.89 6.22 27.45
N LEU A 29 2.57 6.47 27.35
CA LEU A 29 1.59 5.44 27.02
C LEU A 29 1.83 4.84 25.63
N ARG A 30 2.20 5.66 24.63
CA ARG A 30 2.63 5.17 23.32
C ARG A 30 3.82 4.21 23.42
N ALA A 31 4.82 4.55 24.23
CA ALA A 31 5.99 3.69 24.42
C ALA A 31 5.62 2.34 25.09
N ILE A 32 4.71 2.36 26.07
CA ILE A 32 4.20 1.15 26.74
C ILE A 32 3.40 0.28 25.75
N MET A 33 2.53 0.90 24.95
CA MET A 33 1.69 0.24 23.95
C MET A 33 2.49 -0.31 22.76
N ASN A 34 3.72 0.16 22.54
CA ASN A 34 4.63 -0.43 21.55
C ASN A 34 5.15 -1.81 21.97
N TYR A 35 5.03 -2.19 23.25
CA TYR A 35 5.37 -3.52 23.74
C TYR A 35 4.10 -4.37 23.90
N GLN A 36 4.08 -5.57 23.30
CA GLN A 36 2.89 -6.44 23.25
C GLN A 36 2.24 -6.67 24.63
N TYR A 37 3.03 -6.90 25.68
CA TYR A 37 2.49 -7.09 27.03
C TYR A 37 1.92 -5.79 27.60
N GLY A 38 2.60 -4.65 27.39
CA GLY A 38 2.13 -3.33 27.81
C GLY A 38 0.85 -2.93 27.12
N PHE A 39 0.74 -3.21 25.82
CA PHE A 39 -0.47 -3.01 25.02
C PHE A 39 -1.67 -3.76 25.60
N ASN A 40 -1.51 -5.07 25.87
CA ASN A 40 -2.57 -5.88 26.46
C ASN A 40 -2.96 -5.37 27.86
N LEU A 41 -1.99 -4.94 28.66
CA LEU A 41 -2.25 -4.39 29.99
C LEU A 41 -3.08 -3.10 29.90
N VAL A 42 -2.74 -2.20 28.98
CA VAL A 42 -3.50 -0.97 28.70
C VAL A 42 -4.93 -1.29 28.26
N MET A 43 -5.14 -2.27 27.36
CA MET A 43 -6.50 -2.69 26.96
C MET A 43 -7.30 -3.29 28.11
N SER A 44 -6.66 -4.07 28.98
CA SER A 44 -7.34 -4.70 30.12
C SER A 44 -7.63 -3.74 31.27
N HIS A 45 -6.93 -2.59 31.32
CA HIS A 45 -7.06 -1.65 32.43
C HIS A 45 -8.35 -0.81 32.28
N PRO A 46 -9.29 -0.85 33.25
CA PRO A 46 -10.65 -0.31 33.09
C PRO A 46 -10.74 1.18 32.71
N HIS A 47 -9.75 1.98 33.10
CA HIS A 47 -9.77 3.44 32.90
C HIS A 47 -8.71 3.94 31.92
N ALA A 48 -7.79 3.09 31.45
CA ALA A 48 -6.64 3.58 30.71
C ALA A 48 -7.05 4.18 29.36
N VAL A 49 -7.88 3.48 28.60
CA VAL A 49 -8.37 3.96 27.30
C VAL A 49 -9.31 5.16 27.46
N ASN A 50 -10.11 5.21 28.54
CA ASN A 50 -11.00 6.33 28.83
C ASN A 50 -10.21 7.63 29.08
N GLU A 51 -9.13 7.57 29.87
CA GLU A 51 -8.26 8.72 30.12
C GLU A 51 -7.47 9.15 28.87
N ILE A 52 -7.07 8.19 28.03
CA ILE A 52 -6.49 8.49 26.71
C ILE A 52 -7.52 9.27 25.87
N ALA A 53 -8.79 8.82 25.82
CA ALA A 53 -9.86 9.52 25.10
C ALA A 53 -10.12 10.94 25.66
N LEU A 54 -10.19 11.10 26.99
CA LEU A 54 -10.37 12.41 27.64
C LEU A 54 -9.25 13.40 27.31
N SER A 55 -8.05 12.90 27.00
CA SER A 55 -6.90 13.71 26.60
C SER A 55 -7.08 14.40 25.24
N LEU A 56 -8.11 14.05 24.45
CA LEU A 56 -8.53 14.79 23.25
C LEU A 56 -8.93 16.25 23.54
N ASN A 57 -9.34 16.56 24.78
CA ASN A 57 -9.67 17.92 25.20
C ASN A 57 -8.44 18.86 25.30
N ASN A 58 -7.23 18.33 25.10
CA ASN A 58 -6.02 19.15 25.14
C ASN A 58 -5.98 20.14 23.95
N LYS A 59 -5.59 21.39 24.22
CA LYS A 59 -5.53 22.44 23.20
C LYS A 59 -4.45 22.19 22.14
N ASN A 60 -3.43 21.39 22.42
CA ASN A 60 -2.32 21.14 21.50
C ASN A 60 -2.74 20.17 20.38
N PRO A 61 -2.74 20.59 19.10
CA PRO A 61 -3.11 19.72 17.97
C PRO A 61 -2.25 18.46 17.87
N ARG A 62 -0.95 18.57 18.23
CA ARG A 62 -0.03 17.44 18.23
C ARG A 62 -0.41 16.37 19.25
N THR A 63 -0.90 16.79 20.41
CA THR A 63 -1.41 15.87 21.44
C THR A 63 -2.67 15.19 20.95
N LYS A 64 -3.61 15.94 20.35
CA LYS A 64 -4.84 15.35 19.82
C LYS A 64 -4.55 14.32 18.72
N ALA A 65 -3.63 14.62 17.80
CA ALA A 65 -3.21 13.70 16.74
C ALA A 65 -2.63 12.41 17.32
N LEU A 66 -1.74 12.52 18.31
CA LEU A 66 -1.13 11.37 18.97
C LEU A 66 -2.17 10.51 19.71
N VAL A 67 -3.14 11.14 20.36
CA VAL A 67 -4.24 10.44 21.03
C VAL A 67 -5.08 9.68 20.01
N LEU A 68 -5.45 10.30 18.87
CA LEU A 68 -6.18 9.63 17.80
C LEU A 68 -5.39 8.44 17.22
N GLU A 69 -4.09 8.59 17.01
CA GLU A 69 -3.21 7.50 16.56
C GLU A 69 -3.25 6.30 17.52
N LEU A 70 -3.19 6.55 18.84
CA LEU A 70 -3.27 5.49 19.85
C LEU A 70 -4.64 4.82 19.91
N LEU A 71 -5.71 5.61 19.86
CA LEU A 71 -7.08 5.09 19.87
C LEU A 71 -7.39 4.28 18.60
N ALA A 72 -6.87 4.70 17.44
CA ALA A 72 -6.97 3.94 16.19
C ALA A 72 -6.27 2.58 16.30
N ALA A 73 -5.05 2.55 16.87
CA ALA A 73 -4.32 1.30 17.09
C ALA A 73 -5.09 0.32 18.00
N VAL A 74 -5.75 0.83 19.05
CA VAL A 74 -6.63 0.02 19.91
C VAL A 74 -7.90 -0.41 19.17
N CYS A 75 -8.49 0.45 18.32
CA CYS A 75 -9.70 0.11 17.57
C CYS A 75 -9.50 -1.06 16.59
N LEU A 76 -8.31 -1.16 15.98
CA LEU A 76 -7.99 -2.14 14.94
C LEU A 76 -7.76 -3.57 15.46
N VAL A 77 -7.56 -3.76 16.76
CA VAL A 77 -7.34 -5.09 17.33
C VAL A 77 -8.67 -5.76 17.73
N ARG A 78 -8.68 -7.10 17.78
CA ARG A 78 -9.89 -7.86 18.14
C ARG A 78 -10.43 -7.45 19.51
N GLY A 79 -11.72 -7.12 19.57
CA GLY A 79 -12.39 -6.64 20.78
C GLY A 79 -12.10 -5.19 21.17
N GLY A 80 -11.17 -4.52 20.47
CA GLY A 80 -10.80 -3.14 20.77
C GLY A 80 -11.86 -2.10 20.39
N HIS A 81 -12.64 -2.37 19.33
CA HIS A 81 -13.74 -1.50 18.90
C HIS A 81 -14.76 -1.22 20.02
N GLU A 82 -15.16 -2.25 20.78
CA GLU A 82 -16.10 -2.10 21.90
C GLU A 82 -15.52 -1.24 23.03
N ILE A 83 -14.22 -1.40 23.31
CA ILE A 83 -13.51 -0.61 24.32
C ILE A 83 -13.46 0.87 23.92
N ILE A 84 -13.24 1.16 22.63
CA ILE A 84 -13.25 2.54 22.11
C ILE A 84 -14.66 3.14 22.21
N LEU A 85 -15.70 2.40 21.84
CA LEU A 85 -17.08 2.89 22.00
C LEU A 85 -17.40 3.19 23.46
N ALA A 86 -17.06 2.30 24.39
CA ALA A 86 -17.26 2.52 25.82
C ALA A 86 -16.46 3.73 26.35
N ALA A 87 -15.24 3.94 25.85
CA ALA A 87 -14.44 5.11 26.19
C ALA A 87 -15.09 6.41 25.71
N PHE A 88 -15.69 6.43 24.51
CA PHE A 88 -16.42 7.60 24.01
C PHE A 88 -17.82 7.77 24.60
N ASP A 89 -18.45 6.72 25.11
CA ASP A 89 -19.64 6.82 25.97
C ASP A 89 -19.28 7.54 27.27
N ASN A 90 -18.17 7.15 27.92
CA ASN A 90 -17.66 7.85 29.09
C ASN A 90 -17.26 9.31 28.76
N PHE A 91 -16.61 9.54 27.62
CA PHE A 91 -16.25 10.88 27.15
C PHE A 91 -17.49 11.76 27.01
N LYS A 92 -18.58 11.23 26.42
CA LYS A 92 -19.86 11.93 26.30
C LYS A 92 -20.42 12.34 27.67
N GLU A 93 -20.43 11.45 28.64
CA GLU A 93 -20.94 11.73 29.99
C GLU A 93 -20.10 12.78 30.72
N VAL A 94 -18.77 12.65 30.67
CA VAL A 94 -17.83 13.53 31.37
C VAL A 94 -17.75 14.91 30.72
N CYS A 95 -17.73 14.98 29.38
CA CYS A 95 -17.70 16.23 28.62
C CYS A 95 -19.09 16.88 28.45
N GLN A 96 -20.15 16.18 28.83
CA GLN A 96 -21.55 16.59 28.69
C GLN A 96 -21.96 16.85 27.24
N GLU A 97 -21.60 15.93 26.35
CA GLU A 97 -21.99 15.98 24.93
C GLU A 97 -23.39 15.40 24.72
N LYS A 98 -24.11 15.93 23.72
CA LYS A 98 -25.45 15.42 23.37
C LYS A 98 -25.31 14.12 22.59
N HIS A 99 -24.38 14.08 21.64
CA HIS A 99 -24.08 12.92 20.82
C HIS A 99 -22.66 12.42 21.07
N ARG A 100 -22.44 11.13 20.83
CA ARG A 100 -21.08 10.58 20.88
C ARG A 100 -20.26 11.18 19.76
N PHE A 101 -18.99 11.47 20.02
CA PHE A 101 -18.05 12.06 19.06
C PHE A 101 -18.38 13.49 18.61
N GLU A 102 -19.32 14.19 19.24
CA GLU A 102 -19.75 15.53 18.83
C GLU A 102 -18.59 16.52 18.85
N ARG A 103 -17.84 16.58 19.96
CA ARG A 103 -16.70 17.48 20.07
C ARG A 103 -15.51 17.06 19.21
N LEU A 104 -15.36 15.76 18.95
CA LEU A 104 -14.36 15.25 18.02
C LEU A 104 -14.65 15.78 16.61
N MET A 105 -15.91 15.74 16.19
CA MET A 105 -16.37 16.31 14.92
C MET A 105 -16.14 17.82 14.86
N ASP A 106 -16.38 18.55 15.95
CA ASP A 106 -16.08 19.98 16.03
C ASP A 106 -14.58 20.28 15.89
N TYR A 107 -13.69 19.42 16.41
CA TYR A 107 -12.25 19.57 16.21
C TYR A 107 -11.85 19.38 14.75
N PHE A 108 -12.42 18.38 14.07
CA PHE A 108 -12.19 18.21 12.63
C PHE A 108 -12.77 19.35 11.80
N ARG A 109 -13.88 19.97 12.22
CA ARG A 109 -14.51 21.07 11.47
C ARG A 109 -13.76 22.40 11.61
N ASN A 110 -13.15 22.67 12.77
CA ASN A 110 -12.66 24.01 13.13
C ASN A 110 -11.13 24.16 13.16
N GLU A 111 -10.33 23.08 13.16
CA GLU A 111 -8.86 23.17 13.18
C GLU A 111 -8.22 22.99 11.79
N ASP A 112 -8.29 24.03 10.94
CA ASP A 112 -7.59 24.10 9.63
C ASP A 112 -6.04 24.07 9.74
N SER A 113 -5.47 24.10 10.95
CA SER A 113 -4.04 24.37 11.19
C SER A 113 -3.16 23.14 11.43
N SER A 114 -3.67 21.90 11.38
CA SER A 114 -2.80 20.71 11.46
C SER A 114 -3.32 19.56 10.62
N ILE A 115 -2.78 19.43 9.40
CA ILE A 115 -3.06 18.33 8.47
C ILE A 115 -2.79 16.95 9.12
N ASP A 116 -1.82 16.86 10.03
CA ASP A 116 -1.50 15.62 10.76
C ASP A 116 -2.61 15.16 11.73
N PHE A 117 -3.47 16.08 12.20
CA PHE A 117 -4.57 15.75 13.11
C PHE A 117 -5.71 15.00 12.39
N MET A 118 -6.02 15.38 11.15
CA MET A 118 -7.04 14.71 10.33
C MET A 118 -6.63 13.31 9.88
N VAL A 119 -5.32 13.01 9.84
CA VAL A 119 -4.80 11.76 9.29
C VAL A 119 -4.94 10.56 10.25
N GLY A 120 -5.25 10.80 11.52
CA GLY A 120 -5.12 9.81 12.60
C GLY A 120 -6.34 8.91 12.87
N PHE A 121 -7.50 9.12 12.23
CA PHE A 121 -8.72 8.39 12.64
C PHE A 121 -9.71 8.12 11.49
N PRO A 122 -9.51 7.07 10.67
CA PRO A 122 -10.43 6.71 9.58
C PRO A 122 -11.72 5.98 10.02
N GLY A 123 -11.85 5.64 11.31
CA GLY A 123 -12.64 4.48 11.73
C GLY A 123 -14.03 4.71 12.32
N LEU A 124 -14.53 5.95 12.47
CA LEU A 124 -15.80 6.18 13.19
C LEU A 124 -16.58 7.36 12.60
N GLY A 125 -17.72 7.04 11.99
CA GLY A 125 -18.79 7.99 11.73
C GLY A 125 -19.76 7.47 10.69
N GLY A 126 -20.86 6.85 11.13
CA GLY A 126 -21.99 6.58 10.25
C GLY A 126 -22.77 7.85 9.91
N GLY A 127 -23.25 7.94 8.67
CA GLY A 127 -24.39 8.76 8.22
C GLY A 127 -24.18 10.27 8.09
N SER A 128 -23.45 10.92 9.01
CA SER A 128 -23.40 12.39 9.08
C SER A 128 -22.11 13.02 8.52
N LEU A 129 -21.11 12.21 8.14
CA LEU A 129 -19.84 12.65 7.54
C LEU A 129 -19.93 12.98 6.04
N GLY A 130 -20.93 12.44 5.33
CA GLY A 130 -21.00 12.48 3.86
C GLY A 130 -21.18 13.88 3.26
N TRP A 131 -21.88 14.79 3.94
CA TRP A 131 -22.19 16.11 3.39
C TRP A 131 -21.11 17.17 3.64
N GLU A 132 -20.25 16.99 4.65
CA GLU A 132 -19.21 17.97 5.04
C GLU A 132 -17.81 17.62 4.53
N LEU A 133 -17.52 16.35 4.23
CA LEU A 133 -16.30 15.95 3.52
C LEU A 133 -16.28 16.44 2.06
N GLY A 134 -17.44 16.73 1.46
CA GLY A 134 -17.56 17.32 0.13
C GLY A 134 -16.95 18.73 0.03
N LYS A 135 -16.90 19.50 1.13
CA LYS A 135 -16.26 20.84 1.16
C LYS A 135 -14.73 20.76 1.31
N SER A 136 -14.20 19.73 1.96
CA SER A 136 -12.77 19.51 2.17
C SER A 136 -12.04 18.83 1.01
N ARG A 137 -12.74 18.53 -0.10
CA ARG A 137 -12.16 18.01 -1.36
C ARG A 137 -11.10 18.93 -2.00
N HIS A 138 -11.01 20.19 -1.57
CA HIS A 138 -10.03 21.17 -2.05
C HIS A 138 -8.80 21.30 -1.15
N THR A 139 -8.52 20.32 -0.30
CA THR A 139 -7.27 20.29 0.48
C THR A 139 -6.08 19.97 -0.43
N GLU A 140 -4.98 20.73 -0.31
CA GLU A 140 -3.73 20.49 -1.06
C GLU A 140 -2.97 19.23 -0.58
N SER A 141 -3.43 18.59 0.50
CA SER A 141 -2.76 17.42 1.09
C SER A 141 -3.23 16.10 0.46
N GLU A 142 -2.34 15.49 -0.33
CA GLU A 142 -2.54 14.17 -0.94
C GLU A 142 -2.85 13.07 0.10
N LYS A 143 -2.19 13.09 1.26
CA LYS A 143 -2.43 12.11 2.34
C LYS A 143 -3.84 12.18 2.90
N LEU A 144 -4.36 13.39 3.07
CA LEU A 144 -5.71 13.60 3.58
C LEU A 144 -6.75 13.22 2.51
N GLN A 145 -6.48 13.57 1.25
CA GLN A 145 -7.35 13.22 0.12
C GLN A 145 -7.52 11.70 -0.02
N VAL A 146 -6.43 10.92 0.10
CA VAL A 146 -6.49 9.45 0.05
C VAL A 146 -7.39 8.88 1.16
N GLN A 147 -7.31 9.41 2.37
CA GLN A 147 -8.13 8.92 3.48
C GLN A 147 -9.61 9.32 3.38
N ILE A 148 -9.88 10.54 2.92
CA ILE A 148 -11.25 11.00 2.65
C ILE A 148 -11.86 10.12 1.55
N GLN A 149 -11.12 9.86 0.47
CA GLN A 149 -11.61 9.00 -0.61
C GLN A 149 -11.83 7.57 -0.12
N ALA A 150 -10.90 6.99 0.64
CA ALA A 150 -11.09 5.66 1.24
C ALA A 150 -12.31 5.59 2.16
N TYR A 151 -12.65 6.67 2.87
CA TYR A 151 -13.90 6.73 3.64
C TYR A 151 -15.12 6.75 2.71
N LEU A 152 -15.13 7.65 1.71
CA LEU A 152 -16.24 7.80 0.76
C LEU A 152 -16.52 6.52 -0.03
N ASP A 153 -15.47 5.78 -0.41
CA ASP A 153 -15.59 4.51 -1.13
C ASP A 153 -16.24 3.41 -0.26
N ASN A 154 -16.19 3.55 1.07
CA ASN A 154 -16.75 2.58 2.02
C ASN A 154 -18.11 3.02 2.62
N VAL A 155 -18.69 4.14 2.17
CA VAL A 155 -20.02 4.56 2.63
C VAL A 155 -21.08 3.66 1.98
N PHE A 156 -21.89 3.02 2.82
CA PHE A 156 -23.03 2.24 2.34
C PHE A 156 -24.21 3.14 1.97
N ASP A 157 -24.51 3.24 0.68
CA ASP A 157 -25.77 3.77 0.19
C ASP A 157 -26.82 2.66 0.10
N VAL A 158 -27.60 2.52 1.17
CA VAL A 158 -28.66 1.51 1.24
C VAL A 158 -29.75 1.77 0.18
N GLY A 159 -29.98 3.02 -0.21
CA GLY A 159 -30.95 3.36 -1.25
C GLY A 159 -30.51 2.84 -2.62
N GLY A 160 -29.29 3.18 -3.03
CA GLY A 160 -28.70 2.67 -4.28
C GLY A 160 -28.60 1.14 -4.31
N LEU A 161 -28.21 0.51 -3.19
CA LEU A 161 -28.16 -0.96 -3.11
C LEU A 161 -29.55 -1.63 -3.27
N LEU A 162 -30.62 -0.98 -2.83
CA LEU A 162 -31.99 -1.48 -3.02
C LEU A 162 -32.44 -1.33 -4.48
N GLU A 163 -32.14 -0.19 -5.13
CA GLU A 163 -32.43 0.04 -6.54
C GLU A 163 -31.68 -0.95 -7.45
N ASP A 164 -30.41 -1.22 -7.15
CA ASP A 164 -29.60 -2.21 -7.86
C ASP A 164 -30.15 -3.63 -7.68
N ALA A 165 -30.62 -3.96 -6.47
CA ALA A 165 -31.24 -5.26 -6.19
C ALA A 165 -32.56 -5.44 -6.96
N GLU A 166 -33.39 -4.40 -7.05
CA GLU A 166 -34.61 -4.42 -7.85
C GLU A 166 -34.28 -4.55 -9.35
N THR A 167 -33.32 -3.78 -9.85
CA THR A 167 -32.85 -3.86 -11.24
C THR A 167 -32.30 -5.24 -11.57
N LYS A 168 -31.56 -5.86 -10.66
CA LYS A 168 -31.06 -7.23 -10.82
C LYS A 168 -32.20 -8.24 -10.93
N ASN A 169 -33.26 -8.11 -10.14
CA ASN A 169 -34.42 -9.01 -10.23
C ASN A 169 -35.11 -8.90 -11.60
N VAL A 170 -35.30 -7.68 -12.11
CA VAL A 170 -35.85 -7.46 -13.46
C VAL A 170 -34.97 -8.08 -14.54
N ALA A 171 -33.64 -7.98 -14.40
CA ALA A 171 -32.71 -8.60 -15.33
C ALA A 171 -32.79 -10.15 -15.29
N LEU A 172 -32.97 -10.74 -14.10
CA LEU A 172 -33.16 -12.19 -13.95
C LEU A 172 -34.45 -12.66 -14.61
N GLU A 173 -35.56 -11.93 -14.47
CA GLU A 173 -36.80 -12.23 -15.19
C GLU A 173 -36.59 -12.24 -16.72
N LYS A 174 -35.79 -11.30 -17.23
CA LYS A 174 -35.44 -11.28 -18.67
C LYS A 174 -34.55 -12.43 -19.11
N VAL A 175 -33.68 -12.93 -18.23
CA VAL A 175 -32.89 -14.14 -18.51
C VAL A 175 -33.81 -15.36 -18.57
N GLU A 176 -34.74 -15.51 -17.64
CA GLU A 176 -35.73 -16.61 -17.65
C GLU A 176 -36.59 -16.58 -18.92
N GLU A 177 -37.10 -15.41 -19.34
CA GLU A 177 -37.83 -15.26 -20.61
C GLU A 177 -37.00 -15.72 -21.83
N LEU A 178 -35.70 -15.36 -21.87
CA LEU A 178 -34.81 -15.76 -22.95
C LEU A 178 -34.52 -17.26 -22.95
N GLU A 179 -34.37 -17.88 -21.77
CA GLU A 179 -34.19 -19.31 -21.62
C GLU A 179 -35.42 -20.08 -22.12
N GLU A 180 -36.64 -19.62 -21.78
CA GLU A 180 -37.88 -20.19 -22.31
C GLU A 180 -37.95 -20.08 -23.84
N HIS A 181 -37.60 -18.92 -24.40
CA HIS A 181 -37.57 -18.71 -25.85
C HIS A 181 -36.58 -19.64 -26.56
N LEU A 182 -35.39 -19.84 -25.98
CA LEU A 182 -34.40 -20.77 -26.52
C LEU A 182 -34.88 -22.22 -26.45
N SER A 183 -35.52 -22.62 -25.36
CA SER A 183 -36.13 -23.95 -25.24
C SER A 183 -37.17 -24.18 -26.34
N HIS A 184 -38.06 -23.22 -26.56
CA HIS A 184 -39.10 -23.31 -27.61
C HIS A 184 -38.52 -23.38 -29.01
N LEU A 185 -37.50 -22.58 -29.31
CA LEU A 185 -36.81 -22.63 -30.61
C LEU A 185 -36.10 -23.98 -30.83
N THR A 186 -35.52 -24.54 -29.77
CA THR A 186 -34.83 -25.84 -29.85
C THR A 186 -35.81 -26.98 -30.12
N GLU A 187 -36.97 -26.98 -29.47
CA GLU A 187 -38.04 -27.97 -29.72
C GLU A 187 -38.56 -27.88 -31.17
N LYS A 188 -38.84 -26.66 -31.66
CA LYS A 188 -39.23 -26.44 -33.06
C LYS A 188 -38.18 -26.90 -34.06
N LEU A 189 -36.90 -26.68 -33.75
CA LEU A 189 -35.81 -27.09 -34.62
C LEU A 189 -35.72 -28.62 -34.69
N LEU A 190 -35.88 -29.30 -33.54
CA LEU A 190 -35.96 -30.76 -33.48
C LEU A 190 -37.15 -31.32 -34.26
N ASP A 191 -38.34 -30.70 -34.15
CA ASP A 191 -39.51 -31.09 -34.93
C ASP A 191 -39.28 -30.94 -36.44
N LEU A 192 -38.68 -29.83 -36.87
CA LEU A 192 -38.31 -29.60 -38.26
C LEU A 192 -37.27 -30.60 -38.76
N GLU A 193 -36.27 -30.94 -37.95
CA GLU A 193 -35.29 -31.98 -38.26
C GLU A 193 -35.96 -33.35 -38.44
N ASN A 194 -36.89 -33.71 -37.56
CA ASN A 194 -37.66 -34.95 -37.64
C ASN A 194 -38.55 -35.00 -38.89
N GLU A 195 -39.26 -33.91 -39.20
CA GLU A 195 -40.05 -33.81 -40.43
C GLU A 195 -39.18 -33.94 -41.68
N ASN A 196 -38.03 -33.28 -41.70
CA ASN A 196 -37.09 -33.34 -42.82
C ASN A 196 -36.51 -34.76 -42.96
N MET A 197 -36.17 -35.42 -41.86
CA MET A 197 -35.72 -36.81 -41.86
C MET A 197 -36.79 -37.74 -42.47
N MET A 198 -38.06 -37.57 -42.08
CA MET A 198 -39.17 -38.34 -42.67
C MET A 198 -39.34 -38.06 -44.16
N ARG A 199 -39.24 -36.79 -44.59
CA ARG A 199 -39.29 -36.43 -46.02
C ARG A 199 -38.16 -37.05 -46.81
N VAL A 200 -36.93 -37.06 -46.27
CA VAL A 200 -35.77 -37.72 -46.89
C VAL A 200 -36.01 -39.21 -47.03
N ALA A 201 -36.45 -39.89 -45.97
CA ALA A 201 -36.73 -41.34 -46.00
C ALA A 201 -37.83 -41.70 -47.02
N GLU A 202 -38.88 -40.89 -47.14
CA GLU A 202 -39.93 -41.11 -48.15
C GLU A 202 -39.42 -40.89 -49.58
N LEU A 203 -38.59 -39.86 -49.80
CA LEU A 203 -37.95 -39.64 -51.10
C LEU A 203 -36.99 -40.78 -51.46
N GLU A 204 -36.19 -41.29 -50.52
CA GLU A 204 -35.33 -42.46 -50.73
C GLU A 204 -36.13 -43.70 -51.13
N LYS A 205 -37.26 -43.95 -50.45
CA LYS A 205 -38.17 -45.05 -50.79
C LYS A 205 -38.76 -44.90 -52.19
N GLN A 206 -39.17 -43.70 -52.58
CA GLN A 206 -39.66 -43.42 -53.92
C GLN A 206 -38.57 -43.62 -54.98
N LEU A 207 -37.33 -43.24 -54.69
CA LEU A 207 -36.17 -43.44 -55.55
C LEU A 207 -35.93 -44.94 -55.77
N LEU A 208 -35.92 -45.73 -54.70
CA LEU A 208 -35.71 -47.18 -54.74
C LEU A 208 -36.81 -47.90 -55.54
N GLN A 209 -38.06 -47.44 -55.38
CA GLN A 209 -39.20 -47.94 -56.16
C GLN A 209 -39.04 -47.63 -57.65
N ARG A 210 -38.61 -46.42 -57.99
CA ARG A 210 -38.36 -45.99 -59.38
C ARG A 210 -37.18 -46.72 -60.02
N GLU A 211 -36.12 -46.99 -59.28
CA GLU A 211 -35.01 -47.84 -59.74
C GLU A 211 -35.48 -49.25 -60.07
N LYS A 212 -36.33 -49.84 -59.22
CA LYS A 212 -36.92 -51.16 -59.48
C LYS A 212 -37.80 -51.17 -60.73
N GLU A 213 -38.61 -50.13 -60.94
CA GLU A 213 -39.41 -49.95 -62.17
C GLU A 213 -38.52 -49.82 -63.42
N LEU A 214 -37.43 -49.06 -63.32
CA LEU A 214 -36.43 -48.90 -64.38
C LEU A 214 -35.77 -50.24 -64.74
N GLU A 215 -35.41 -51.06 -63.76
CA GLU A 215 -34.80 -52.37 -63.99
C GLU A 215 -35.77 -53.31 -64.73
N VAL A 216 -37.05 -53.30 -64.36
CA VAL A 216 -38.11 -54.07 -65.05
C VAL A 216 -38.26 -53.62 -66.51
N VAL A 217 -38.26 -52.31 -66.77
CA VAL A 217 -38.35 -51.76 -68.13
C VAL A 217 -37.11 -52.13 -68.95
N LYS A 218 -35.92 -52.08 -68.36
CA LYS A 218 -34.65 -52.46 -68.99
C LYS A 218 -34.65 -53.94 -69.40
N VAL A 219 -35.04 -54.84 -68.52
CA VAL A 219 -35.17 -56.29 -68.82
C VAL A 219 -36.20 -56.53 -69.94
N ARG A 220 -37.31 -55.77 -69.95
CA ARG A 220 -38.33 -55.86 -71.01
C ARG A 220 -37.82 -55.33 -72.36
N GLY A 221 -36.99 -54.28 -72.35
CA GLY A 221 -36.33 -53.72 -73.53
C GLY A 221 -35.28 -54.67 -74.11
N GLU A 222 -34.50 -55.33 -73.26
CA GLU A 222 -33.52 -56.35 -73.68
C GLU A 222 -34.21 -57.60 -74.26
N GLY A 223 -35.36 -58.01 -73.71
CA GLY A 223 -36.18 -59.10 -74.26
C GLY A 223 -36.84 -58.78 -75.61
N ALA A 224 -37.09 -57.50 -75.91
CA ALA A 224 -37.60 -57.04 -77.22
C ALA A 224 -36.49 -56.80 -78.25
N ALA A 225 -35.24 -56.57 -77.82
CA ALA A 225 -34.10 -56.31 -78.69
C ALA A 225 -33.42 -57.57 -79.27
N GLY A 226 -33.83 -58.78 -78.84
CA GLY A 226 -33.31 -60.06 -79.34
C GLY A 226 -33.64 -60.42 -80.81
N GLY A 227 -34.31 -59.53 -81.56
CA GLY A 227 -34.74 -59.77 -82.95
C GLY A 227 -34.06 -58.93 -84.04
N MET A 228 -33.23 -57.94 -83.71
CA MET A 228 -32.54 -57.11 -84.72
C MET A 228 -31.06 -56.97 -84.36
N GLY A 229 -30.27 -57.89 -84.90
CA GLY A 229 -28.81 -57.82 -84.86
C GLY A 229 -28.25 -56.73 -85.77
N SER A 230 -27.10 -56.21 -85.33
CA SER A 230 -26.14 -55.36 -86.04
C SER A 230 -26.48 -53.88 -86.21
N GLY A 231 -26.10 -53.10 -85.19
CA GLY A 231 -25.81 -51.68 -85.35
C GLY A 231 -25.57 -50.97 -84.02
N GLY A 232 -24.33 -50.57 -83.74
CA GLY A 232 -24.05 -49.54 -82.74
C GLY A 232 -23.25 -50.02 -81.53
N LYS A 233 -21.93 -50.18 -81.72
CA LYS A 233 -20.98 -50.26 -80.61
C LYS A 233 -20.30 -48.90 -80.47
N LEU A 234 -21.02 -47.90 -79.93
CA LEU A 234 -20.46 -46.59 -79.58
C LEU A 234 -21.35 -45.82 -78.57
N PHE A 235 -21.72 -46.41 -77.43
CA PHE A 235 -22.38 -45.67 -76.34
C PHE A 235 -22.01 -46.31 -74.99
N GLY A 236 -20.73 -46.20 -74.63
CA GLY A 236 -20.20 -46.68 -73.34
C GLY A 236 -19.65 -45.57 -72.44
N GLY A 237 -19.66 -44.31 -72.88
CA GLY A 237 -18.97 -43.21 -72.19
C GLY A 237 -19.86 -42.15 -71.52
N GLU A 238 -21.09 -41.95 -71.97
CA GLU A 238 -21.87 -40.75 -71.59
C GLU A 238 -22.79 -40.91 -70.37
N LYS A 239 -22.99 -42.14 -69.85
CA LYS A 239 -23.86 -42.34 -68.68
C LYS A 239 -23.19 -42.05 -67.34
N ASP A 240 -21.87 -42.15 -67.24
CA ASP A 240 -21.13 -41.88 -66.01
C ASP A 240 -20.84 -40.38 -65.80
N GLU A 241 -20.77 -39.61 -66.89
CA GLU A 241 -20.55 -38.17 -66.85
C GLU A 241 -21.83 -37.38 -66.52
N ALA A 242 -23.00 -37.90 -66.89
CA ALA A 242 -24.30 -37.29 -66.61
C ALA A 242 -24.76 -37.47 -65.15
N PHE A 243 -24.29 -38.50 -64.43
CA PHE A 243 -24.59 -38.72 -63.01
C PHE A 243 -23.71 -37.82 -62.12
N ARG A 244 -22.42 -37.64 -62.49
CA ARG A 244 -21.49 -36.74 -61.79
C ARG A 244 -21.82 -35.26 -62.00
N ARG A 245 -22.35 -34.87 -63.17
CA ARG A 245 -22.84 -33.49 -63.40
C ARG A 245 -24.12 -33.12 -62.65
N ARG A 246 -24.89 -34.09 -62.13
CA ARG A 246 -26.16 -33.81 -61.45
C ARG A 246 -26.03 -33.60 -59.93
N TYR A 247 -24.89 -33.96 -59.33
CA TYR A 247 -24.61 -33.77 -57.89
C TYR A 247 -23.26 -33.09 -57.61
N GLY A 248 -22.66 -32.46 -58.62
CA GLY A 248 -21.46 -31.64 -58.49
C GLY A 248 -21.74 -30.18 -58.76
N SER A 249 -22.48 -29.50 -57.86
CA SER A 249 -22.55 -28.05 -57.84
C SER A 249 -22.89 -27.57 -56.43
N GLU A 250 -22.05 -26.66 -55.93
CA GLU A 250 -22.26 -25.75 -54.81
C GLU A 250 -23.71 -25.25 -54.67
N PRO A 251 -24.15 -24.88 -53.44
CA PRO A 251 -25.48 -24.35 -53.21
C PRO A 251 -25.72 -23.02 -53.97
N PRO A 252 -26.89 -22.83 -54.62
CA PRO A 252 -27.22 -21.58 -55.31
C PRO A 252 -27.76 -20.50 -54.35
N PRO A 253 -27.75 -19.22 -54.77
CA PRO A 253 -28.02 -18.08 -53.90
C PRO A 253 -29.53 -17.89 -53.68
N VAL A 254 -29.91 -17.52 -52.45
CA VAL A 254 -31.26 -17.04 -52.12
C VAL A 254 -31.28 -15.53 -52.30
N THR A 255 -32.09 -15.05 -53.24
CA THR A 255 -32.51 -13.64 -53.32
C THR A 255 -34.01 -13.55 -53.01
N GLY A 256 -34.37 -12.75 -52.00
CA GLY A 256 -35.69 -12.11 -51.93
C GLY A 256 -36.51 -12.29 -50.65
N ALA A 257 -36.03 -11.79 -49.51
CA ALA A 257 -36.89 -11.21 -48.47
C ALA A 257 -36.15 -10.04 -47.81
N GLU A 258 -36.82 -8.90 -47.81
CA GLU A 258 -36.36 -7.56 -47.43
C GLU A 258 -36.04 -7.47 -45.93
N PRO A 259 -34.89 -6.89 -45.51
CA PRO A 259 -34.59 -6.64 -44.10
C PRO A 259 -35.27 -5.34 -43.60
N PRO A 260 -35.57 -5.22 -42.29
CA PRO A 260 -36.08 -3.99 -41.68
C PRO A 260 -34.99 -2.89 -41.66
N PRO A 261 -35.37 -1.60 -41.57
CA PRO A 261 -34.45 -0.49 -41.76
C PRO A 261 -33.51 -0.32 -40.56
N GLN A 262 -32.20 -0.25 -40.81
CA GLN A 262 -31.22 0.32 -39.88
C GLN A 262 -30.86 1.76 -40.29
N PRO A 263 -30.49 2.63 -39.32
CA PRO A 263 -30.38 4.07 -39.53
C PRO A 263 -29.12 4.44 -40.32
N GLU A 264 -29.28 5.36 -41.27
CA GLU A 264 -28.20 5.99 -42.02
C GLU A 264 -27.49 7.05 -41.15
N PRO A 265 -26.15 7.18 -41.19
CA PRO A 265 -25.43 8.24 -40.51
C PRO A 265 -25.60 9.56 -41.26
N GLU A 266 -26.00 10.61 -40.54
CA GLU A 266 -26.14 11.97 -41.07
C GLU A 266 -24.84 12.52 -41.68
N PRO A 267 -24.92 13.34 -42.74
CA PRO A 267 -23.75 14.04 -43.28
C PRO A 267 -23.34 15.17 -42.34
N LEU A 268 -22.18 15.02 -41.70
CA LEU A 268 -21.54 16.09 -40.95
C LEU A 268 -21.16 17.23 -41.89
N GLN A 269 -21.74 18.40 -41.61
CA GLN A 269 -21.43 19.68 -42.22
C GLN A 269 -19.95 20.04 -42.07
N GLU A 270 -19.38 20.49 -43.17
CA GLU A 270 -18.05 21.08 -43.23
C GLU A 270 -18.13 22.59 -42.92
N ALA A 271 -17.43 23.03 -41.85
CA ALA A 271 -16.68 24.30 -41.68
C ALA A 271 -16.61 24.72 -40.18
N PRO A 272 -15.63 25.53 -39.72
CA PRO A 272 -14.38 25.96 -40.35
C PRO A 272 -13.12 25.55 -39.54
N ARG A 273 -11.98 25.47 -40.23
CA ARG A 273 -10.65 25.39 -39.61
C ARG A 273 -10.39 26.62 -38.76
N VAL A 274 -10.08 26.42 -37.48
CA VAL A 274 -9.50 27.42 -36.59
C VAL A 274 -8.03 27.04 -36.38
N PRO A 275 -7.07 27.99 -36.40
CA PRO A 275 -5.64 27.67 -36.48
C PRO A 275 -5.13 27.04 -35.18
N VAL A 276 -4.36 25.96 -35.32
CA VAL A 276 -3.55 25.40 -34.22
C VAL A 276 -2.50 26.44 -33.83
N LEU A 277 -2.62 26.99 -32.63
CA LEU A 277 -1.55 27.75 -31.99
C LEU A 277 -0.46 26.77 -31.48
N PRO A 278 0.83 27.12 -31.58
CA PRO A 278 1.91 26.28 -31.10
C PRO A 278 1.89 26.18 -29.56
N PRO A 279 2.47 25.12 -28.96
CA PRO A 279 2.58 25.02 -27.52
C PRO A 279 3.51 26.12 -27.02
N VAL A 280 3.02 26.94 -26.09
CA VAL A 280 3.86 27.88 -25.35
C VAL A 280 4.67 27.06 -24.35
N GLU A 281 5.98 26.96 -24.56
CA GLU A 281 6.94 26.54 -23.53
C GLU A 281 6.79 27.48 -22.32
N ALA A 282 6.13 26.99 -21.27
CA ALA A 282 6.24 27.61 -19.96
C ALA A 282 7.64 27.27 -19.42
N ALA A 283 8.53 28.25 -19.45
CA ALA A 283 9.82 28.17 -18.78
C ALA A 283 9.62 27.82 -17.29
N PRO A 284 10.48 26.97 -16.69
CA PRO A 284 10.39 26.67 -15.27
C PRO A 284 10.65 27.94 -14.44
N PRO A 285 9.94 28.14 -13.30
CA PRO A 285 10.20 29.28 -12.43
C PRO A 285 11.63 29.21 -11.86
N PRO A 286 12.30 30.36 -11.64
CA PRO A 286 13.66 30.38 -11.11
C PRO A 286 13.69 29.80 -9.69
N PRO A 287 14.79 29.10 -9.31
CA PRO A 287 14.93 28.54 -7.98
C PRO A 287 14.94 29.65 -6.90
N PRO A 288 14.34 29.41 -5.73
CA PRO A 288 14.41 30.35 -4.62
C PRO A 288 15.87 30.55 -4.15
N PRO A 289 16.24 31.77 -3.72
CA PRO A 289 17.59 32.03 -3.23
C PRO A 289 17.89 31.20 -1.98
N PRO A 290 19.13 30.71 -1.81
CA PRO A 290 19.51 29.95 -0.63
C PRO A 290 19.40 30.81 0.64
N PRO A 291 18.95 30.24 1.77
CA PRO A 291 18.93 30.93 3.05
C PRO A 291 20.36 31.32 3.48
N PRO A 292 20.55 32.48 4.14
CA PRO A 292 21.87 32.92 4.57
C PRO A 292 22.47 31.93 5.58
N LEU A 293 23.73 31.56 5.35
CA LEU A 293 24.52 30.73 6.25
C LEU A 293 24.65 31.41 7.63
N PRO A 294 24.49 30.68 8.74
CA PRO A 294 24.77 31.22 10.07
C PRO A 294 26.26 31.55 10.22
N PRO A 295 26.62 32.64 10.92
CA PRO A 295 28.00 33.06 11.10
C PRO A 295 28.82 32.01 11.87
N PRO A 296 30.13 31.89 11.58
CA PRO A 296 31.00 30.91 12.25
C PRO A 296 31.13 31.22 13.74
N ALA A 297 31.05 30.17 14.56
CA ALA A 297 31.23 30.25 16.00
C ALA A 297 32.66 30.69 16.36
N PRO A 298 32.84 31.55 17.39
CA PRO A 298 34.15 32.03 17.83
C PRO A 298 35.02 30.89 18.42
N PRO A 299 36.35 31.00 18.32
CA PRO A 299 37.27 29.93 18.72
C PRO A 299 37.30 29.72 20.25
N LEU A 300 37.26 28.46 20.66
CA LEU A 300 37.45 28.03 22.05
C LEU A 300 38.87 28.37 22.53
N PRO A 301 39.03 29.02 23.71
CA PRO A 301 40.34 29.25 24.30
C PRO A 301 40.93 27.96 24.88
N GLY A 302 42.11 27.60 24.39
CA GLY A 302 43.28 27.26 25.19
C GLY A 302 43.16 26.17 26.26
N LYS A 303 43.75 25.01 25.96
CA LYS A 303 44.19 23.99 26.91
C LYS A 303 44.96 24.63 28.08
N CYS A 304 44.57 24.31 29.31
CA CYS A 304 45.42 24.47 30.50
C CYS A 304 45.82 23.08 31.05
N PRO A 305 47.03 22.95 31.64
CA PRO A 305 47.66 21.67 31.97
C PRO A 305 47.15 21.06 33.29
N PRO A 306 47.39 19.75 33.55
CA PRO A 306 46.83 19.05 34.69
C PRO A 306 47.53 19.44 36.01
N ALA A 307 46.74 19.65 37.06
CA ALA A 307 47.22 19.84 38.43
C ALA A 307 47.42 18.48 39.15
N PRO A 308 48.39 18.38 40.09
CA PRO A 308 48.78 17.13 40.75
C PRO A 308 47.82 16.72 41.91
N PRO A 309 47.81 15.45 42.34
CA PRO A 309 46.89 14.94 43.35
C PRO A 309 47.48 14.99 44.77
N LEU A 310 46.67 15.36 45.77
CA LEU A 310 46.97 15.05 47.19
C LEU A 310 45.69 14.80 48.03
N PRO A 311 45.80 14.10 49.17
CA PRO A 311 44.89 13.05 49.61
C PRO A 311 43.95 13.41 50.79
N GLY A 312 42.85 12.67 50.86
CA GLY A 312 42.05 12.24 52.03
C GLY A 312 41.92 13.10 53.28
N ALA A 313 40.68 13.55 53.57
CA ALA A 313 40.08 13.58 54.91
C ALA A 313 38.55 13.77 54.82
N SER A 314 37.79 12.97 55.57
CA SER A 314 36.34 13.10 55.79
C SER A 314 36.05 14.05 56.98
N PRO A 315 34.79 14.16 57.43
CA PRO A 315 33.70 14.98 56.90
C PRO A 315 33.49 16.24 57.77
N SER A 316 32.90 17.31 57.24
CA SER A 316 32.47 18.45 58.06
C SER A 316 31.03 18.83 57.74
N ILE A 317 30.25 18.82 58.82
CA ILE A 317 28.86 19.27 58.93
C ILE A 317 28.84 20.78 58.67
N ALA A 318 28.12 21.22 57.65
CA ALA A 318 27.77 22.62 57.44
C ALA A 318 26.25 22.76 57.56
N LEU A 319 25.81 23.42 58.63
CA LEU A 319 24.47 23.94 58.81
C LEU A 319 24.29 25.13 57.85
N THR A 320 23.45 24.95 56.83
CA THR A 320 22.95 26.09 56.03
C THR A 320 21.44 25.97 55.90
N VAL A 321 20.76 26.93 56.51
CA VAL A 321 19.32 27.16 56.43
C VAL A 321 18.95 27.56 55.00
N GLY A 322 17.98 26.86 54.41
CA GLY A 322 17.04 27.46 53.46
C GLY A 322 17.43 27.58 51.98
N LEU A 323 17.88 26.50 51.33
CA LEU A 323 17.70 26.29 49.89
C LEU A 323 17.53 24.79 49.63
N SER A 324 16.41 24.38 49.03
CA SER A 324 16.11 22.98 48.71
C SER A 324 17.18 22.43 47.76
N ALA A 325 18.20 21.78 48.31
CA ALA A 325 19.28 21.16 47.56
C ALA A 325 18.72 19.98 46.75
N ILE A 326 18.78 20.08 45.43
CA ILE A 326 18.40 19.03 44.49
C ILE A 326 19.39 17.86 44.69
N ARG A 327 18.97 16.84 45.46
CA ARG A 327 19.73 15.61 45.69
C ARG A 327 19.88 14.88 44.36
N ILE A 328 21.12 14.73 43.88
CA ILE A 328 21.43 13.81 42.77
C ILE A 328 21.11 12.39 43.26
N LYS A 329 20.03 11.80 42.72
CA LYS A 329 19.52 10.48 43.12
C LYS A 329 20.44 9.38 42.62
N LYS A 330 20.66 8.34 43.43
CA LYS A 330 21.52 7.20 43.08
C LYS A 330 20.80 6.30 42.05
N PRO A 331 21.50 5.78 41.04
CA PRO A 331 20.90 4.83 40.09
C PRO A 331 20.39 3.57 40.81
N ILE A 332 19.16 3.15 40.51
CA ILE A 332 18.57 1.90 41.01
C ILE A 332 19.29 0.74 40.31
N LYS A 333 19.73 -0.26 41.09
CA LYS A 333 20.34 -1.48 40.55
C LYS A 333 19.25 -2.51 40.28
N THR A 334 19.24 -3.09 39.08
CA THR A 334 18.27 -4.13 38.69
C THR A 334 18.96 -5.48 38.49
N LYS A 335 18.28 -6.60 38.75
CA LYS A 335 18.80 -7.97 38.53
C LYS A 335 18.83 -8.32 37.05
N PHE A 336 17.81 -7.91 36.29
CA PHE A 336 17.71 -8.16 34.85
C PHE A 336 17.93 -6.89 34.02
N ARG A 337 18.39 -7.08 32.77
CA ARG A 337 18.38 -6.00 31.77
C ARG A 337 16.94 -5.69 31.37
N LEU A 338 16.48 -4.51 31.76
CA LEU A 338 15.18 -3.97 31.40
C LEU A 338 15.25 -3.20 30.07
N PRO A 339 14.12 -3.03 29.37
CA PRO A 339 13.98 -2.14 28.23
C PRO A 339 14.47 -0.74 28.58
N VAL A 340 15.26 -0.16 27.68
CA VAL A 340 15.66 1.24 27.79
C VAL A 340 14.46 2.09 27.42
N PHE A 341 14.01 2.92 28.35
CA PHE A 341 13.06 3.99 28.04
C PHE A 341 13.81 5.08 27.28
N ASN A 342 13.43 5.32 26.02
CA ASN A 342 13.99 6.39 25.19
C ASN A 342 13.40 7.76 25.59
N TRP A 343 13.47 8.08 26.88
CA TRP A 343 13.00 9.34 27.42
C TRP A 343 14.11 10.38 27.38
N THR A 344 13.76 11.61 27.02
CA THR A 344 14.64 12.75 27.23
C THR A 344 14.49 13.22 28.67
N ALA A 345 15.33 12.70 29.56
CA ALA A 345 15.28 13.06 30.98
C ALA A 345 15.51 14.56 31.18
N LEU A 346 14.71 15.17 32.07
CA LEU A 346 14.93 16.55 32.50
C LEU A 346 16.27 16.66 33.23
N LYS A 347 17.04 17.69 32.89
CA LYS A 347 18.28 17.98 33.61
C LYS A 347 17.96 18.43 35.04
N PRO A 348 18.82 18.18 36.05
CA PRO A 348 18.54 18.54 37.44
C PRO A 348 18.12 20.01 37.66
N ASN A 349 18.66 20.94 36.87
CA ASN A 349 18.31 22.36 36.90
C ASN A 349 16.93 22.70 36.31
N GLN A 350 16.30 21.78 35.58
CA GLN A 350 14.95 21.91 35.00
C GLN A 350 13.87 21.28 35.90
N ILE A 351 14.25 20.58 36.97
CA ILE A 351 13.32 19.85 37.85
C ILE A 351 12.64 20.79 38.86
N SER A 352 13.33 21.84 39.29
CA SER A 352 12.80 22.79 40.28
C SER A 352 11.54 23.48 39.76
N GLY A 353 10.42 23.37 40.50
CA GLY A 353 9.12 23.94 40.11
C GLY A 353 8.26 23.03 39.21
N THR A 354 8.70 21.79 38.94
CA THR A 354 7.91 20.76 38.26
C THR A 354 7.30 19.79 39.27
N VAL A 355 6.29 19.01 38.86
CA VAL A 355 5.70 17.93 39.68
C VAL A 355 6.73 16.90 40.16
N PHE A 356 7.82 16.71 39.42
CA PHE A 356 8.90 15.80 39.79
C PHE A 356 9.74 16.29 40.97
N SER A 357 9.62 17.57 41.37
CA SER A 357 10.28 18.09 42.56
C SER A 357 9.61 17.66 43.86
N GLU A 358 8.30 17.37 43.80
CA GLU A 358 7.48 16.93 44.95
C GLU A 358 7.28 15.41 44.99
N LEU A 359 7.81 14.68 44.00
CA LEU A 359 7.68 13.24 43.92
C LEU A 359 8.69 12.55 44.84
N ASP A 360 8.17 11.70 45.73
CA ASP A 360 8.96 10.86 46.62
C ASP A 360 9.17 9.48 46.00
N ASP A 361 10.33 9.29 45.34
CA ASP A 361 10.69 8.01 44.73
C ASP A 361 10.87 6.91 45.79
N GLU A 362 11.24 7.22 47.04
CA GLU A 362 11.46 6.18 48.05
C GLU A 362 10.13 5.52 48.40
N ARG A 363 9.07 6.31 48.57
CA ARG A 363 7.71 5.78 48.77
C ARG A 363 7.22 4.95 47.59
N VAL A 364 7.48 5.38 46.36
CA VAL A 364 7.11 4.62 45.15
C VAL A 364 7.88 3.30 45.06
N LEU A 365 9.15 3.28 45.47
CA LEU A 365 9.96 2.06 45.49
C LEU A 365 9.55 1.08 46.60
N GLU A 366 9.01 1.56 47.72
CA GLU A 366 8.46 0.72 48.79
C GLU A 366 7.15 0.05 48.36
N ASP A 367 6.29 0.77 47.63
CA ASP A 367 5.01 0.26 47.14
C ASP A 367 5.17 -0.68 45.91
N LEU A 368 6.31 -0.62 45.22
CA LEU A 368 6.57 -1.38 43.99
C LEU A 368 7.30 -2.70 44.29
N ASP A 369 6.66 -3.82 43.93
CA ASP A 369 7.33 -5.13 43.89
C ASP A 369 8.34 -5.17 42.73
N LEU A 370 9.58 -4.75 43.02
CA LEU A 370 10.68 -4.70 42.07
C LEU A 370 11.03 -6.07 41.49
N GLU A 371 10.88 -7.15 42.26
CA GLU A 371 11.24 -8.49 41.82
C GLU A 371 10.26 -8.98 40.74
N ARG A 372 8.96 -8.83 40.99
CA ARG A 372 7.93 -9.15 40.00
C ARG A 372 8.00 -8.23 38.78
N PHE A 373 8.26 -6.94 39.00
CA PHE A 373 8.42 -5.97 37.91
C PHE A 373 9.58 -6.35 36.99
N GLU A 374 10.75 -6.66 37.56
CA GLU A 374 11.92 -7.04 36.77
C GLU A 374 11.72 -8.32 35.98
N GLU A 375 11.01 -9.30 36.55
CA GLU A 375 10.74 -10.56 35.88
C GLU A 375 9.79 -10.40 34.68
N LEU A 376 8.77 -9.55 34.80
CA LEU A 376 7.79 -9.27 33.74
C LEU A 376 8.38 -8.45 32.59
N PHE A 377 9.26 -7.51 32.90
CA PHE A 377 9.80 -6.56 31.93
C PHE A 377 11.20 -6.92 31.43
N LYS A 378 11.81 -8.05 31.83
CA LYS A 378 13.15 -8.44 31.35
C LYS A 378 13.20 -8.56 29.82
N THR A 379 14.28 -8.05 29.23
CA THR A 379 14.55 -8.22 27.79
C THR A 379 14.99 -9.65 27.47
N LYS A 380 14.70 -10.14 26.25
CA LYS A 380 15.16 -11.46 25.77
C LYS A 380 16.69 -11.56 25.68
N ALA A 381 17.35 -10.43 25.45
CA ALA A 381 18.80 -10.30 25.45
C ALA A 381 19.30 -10.01 26.87
N GLN A 382 19.11 -10.95 27.78
CA GLN A 382 19.96 -11.00 28.96
C GLN A 382 21.35 -11.35 28.44
N GLY A 383 22.24 -10.35 28.35
CA GLY A 383 23.66 -10.62 28.12
C GLY A 383 24.18 -11.58 29.20
N PRO A 384 25.42 -12.10 29.08
CA PRO A 384 26.00 -12.90 30.15
C PRO A 384 25.78 -12.17 31.46
N ALA A 385 25.24 -12.89 32.45
CA ALA A 385 24.88 -12.35 33.76
C ALA A 385 26.01 -11.43 34.22
N LEU A 386 25.68 -10.25 34.73
CA LEU A 386 26.67 -9.40 35.38
C LEU A 386 27.07 -10.09 36.69
N ASP A 387 27.85 -11.17 36.56
CA ASP A 387 28.62 -11.70 37.65
C ASP A 387 29.66 -10.64 37.95
N LEU A 388 29.46 -9.99 39.09
CA LEU A 388 30.50 -9.22 39.76
C LEU A 388 31.65 -10.19 40.05
N VAL A 389 32.62 -10.25 39.15
CA VAL A 389 34.07 -10.46 39.35
C VAL A 389 34.68 -10.81 37.99
N CYS A 390 35.77 -10.12 37.64
CA CYS A 390 36.62 -10.32 36.46
C CYS A 390 36.23 -9.57 35.17
N ALA A 391 36.51 -8.26 35.18
CA ALA A 391 36.88 -7.56 33.96
C ALA A 391 38.19 -8.14 33.39
N LYS A 392 38.12 -8.84 32.24
CA LYS A 392 39.15 -8.77 31.18
C LYS A 392 38.73 -9.54 29.90
N SER A 393 38.80 -8.79 28.81
CA SER A 393 38.91 -9.20 27.40
C SER A 393 37.69 -9.86 26.73
N LYS A 394 37.07 -9.10 25.81
CA LYS A 394 36.93 -9.50 24.40
C LYS A 394 36.55 -8.29 23.57
N ALA A 395 37.55 -7.69 22.93
CA ALA A 395 37.34 -6.80 21.79
C ALA A 395 36.91 -7.67 20.61
N ALA A 396 35.69 -7.53 20.14
CA ALA A 396 35.29 -8.03 18.84
C ALA A 396 36.12 -7.29 17.77
N GLN A 397 36.69 -8.06 16.84
CA GLN A 397 37.50 -7.54 15.75
C GLN A 397 36.72 -6.48 14.96
N LYS A 398 37.14 -5.22 15.09
CA LYS A 398 36.62 -4.11 14.31
C LYS A 398 37.22 -4.23 12.90
N ALA A 399 36.44 -4.73 11.94
CA ALA A 399 36.79 -4.64 10.53
C ALA A 399 37.09 -3.18 10.18
N ALA A 400 38.13 -2.93 9.40
CA ALA A 400 38.52 -1.57 8.99
C ALA A 400 37.31 -0.86 8.36
N ALA A 401 37.05 0.38 8.76
CA ALA A 401 35.93 1.14 8.23
C ALA A 401 36.20 1.47 6.75
N LYS A 402 35.46 0.83 5.85
CA LYS A 402 35.46 1.15 4.42
C LYS A 402 34.92 2.58 4.22
N VAL A 403 35.50 3.32 3.27
CA VAL A 403 35.08 4.67 2.89
C VAL A 403 33.81 4.58 2.06
N THR A 404 32.78 5.35 2.45
CA THR A 404 31.52 5.50 1.69
C THR A 404 31.44 6.89 1.09
N LEU A 405 31.16 7.00 -0.20
CA LEU A 405 30.98 8.28 -0.91
C LEU A 405 29.50 8.58 -1.14
N LEU A 406 28.68 7.53 -1.25
CA LEU A 406 27.23 7.62 -1.22
C LEU A 406 26.70 8.07 0.14
N GLU A 407 25.56 8.76 0.10
CA GLU A 407 24.79 9.08 1.29
C GLU A 407 24.30 7.79 1.98
N ALA A 408 24.27 7.79 3.32
CA ALA A 408 24.11 6.58 4.11
C ALA A 408 22.79 5.84 3.85
N ASN A 409 21.67 6.54 3.65
CA ASN A 409 20.40 5.89 3.33
C ASN A 409 20.38 5.39 1.89
N ARG A 410 20.96 6.14 0.96
CA ARG A 410 21.10 5.73 -0.44
C ARG A 410 21.96 4.47 -0.59
N ALA A 411 23.09 4.39 0.11
CA ALA A 411 23.95 3.21 0.16
C ALA A 411 23.21 2.00 0.75
N LYS A 412 22.49 2.16 1.88
CA LYS A 412 21.69 1.08 2.49
C LYS A 412 20.60 0.55 1.55
N ASN A 413 19.86 1.43 0.89
CA ASN A 413 18.80 1.05 -0.03
C ASN A 413 19.36 0.31 -1.26
N LEU A 414 20.52 0.75 -1.76
CA LEU A 414 21.24 0.06 -2.82
C LEU A 414 21.71 -1.33 -2.36
N ALA A 415 22.30 -1.44 -1.17
CA ALA A 415 22.75 -2.70 -0.59
C ALA A 415 21.61 -3.73 -0.47
N ILE A 416 20.43 -3.30 -0.02
CA ILE A 416 19.23 -4.15 0.06
C ILE A 416 18.80 -4.62 -1.33
N THR A 417 18.79 -3.71 -2.31
CA THR A 417 18.41 -4.01 -3.69
C THR A 417 19.38 -5.01 -4.31
N LEU A 418 20.70 -4.81 -4.16
CA LEU A 418 21.72 -5.73 -4.66
C LEU A 418 21.67 -7.10 -3.97
N ARG A 419 21.39 -7.15 -2.67
CA ARG A 419 21.21 -8.42 -1.94
C ARG A 419 19.99 -9.20 -2.46
N LYS A 420 18.89 -8.52 -2.81
CA LYS A 420 17.72 -9.15 -3.44
C LYS A 420 18.05 -9.73 -4.81
N ALA A 421 18.96 -9.09 -5.55
CA ALA A 421 19.42 -9.54 -6.85
C ALA A 421 20.22 -10.84 -6.80
N GLY A 422 21.07 -10.99 -5.77
CA GLY A 422 21.98 -12.12 -5.63
C GLY A 422 23.05 -12.21 -6.74
N ARG A 423 23.30 -11.13 -7.47
CA ARG A 423 24.19 -11.07 -8.65
C ARG A 423 25.36 -10.14 -8.42
N GLY A 424 26.49 -10.43 -9.07
CA GLY A 424 27.68 -9.58 -9.00
C GLY A 424 27.51 -8.26 -9.76
N ALA A 425 28.24 -7.23 -9.35
CA ALA A 425 28.22 -5.92 -10.01
C ALA A 425 28.57 -6.01 -11.50
N ASP A 426 29.57 -6.84 -11.86
CA ASP A 426 29.96 -7.07 -13.25
C ASP A 426 28.90 -7.82 -14.05
N GLU A 427 28.17 -8.75 -13.42
CA GLU A 427 27.09 -9.50 -14.06
C GLU A 427 25.92 -8.59 -14.41
N ILE A 428 25.53 -7.73 -13.45
CA ILE A 428 24.47 -6.74 -13.64
C ILE A 428 24.85 -5.78 -14.77
N CYS A 429 26.07 -5.23 -14.74
CA CYS A 429 26.54 -4.31 -15.79
C CYS A 429 26.59 -5.00 -17.17
N ARG A 430 27.05 -6.25 -17.25
CA ARG A 430 27.06 -7.01 -18.52
C ARG A 430 25.64 -7.26 -19.04
N ALA A 431 24.72 -7.68 -18.18
CA ALA A 431 23.32 -7.92 -18.56
C ALA A 431 22.68 -6.65 -19.16
N ILE A 432 23.01 -5.46 -18.63
CA ILE A 432 22.55 -4.18 -19.17
C ILE A 432 23.17 -3.86 -20.53
N HIS A 433 24.42 -4.26 -20.78
CA HIS A 433 25.05 -4.07 -22.09
C HIS A 433 24.43 -4.98 -23.16
N THR A 434 24.05 -6.21 -22.79
CA THR A 434 23.51 -7.23 -23.69
C THR A 434 21.98 -7.30 -23.72
N PHE A 435 21.28 -6.45 -22.96
CA PHE A 435 19.82 -6.46 -22.82
C PHE A 435 19.27 -7.83 -22.36
N ASP A 436 19.97 -8.50 -21.46
CA ASP A 436 19.63 -9.85 -21.00
C ASP A 436 18.59 -9.82 -19.86
N LEU A 437 17.32 -10.04 -20.23
CA LEU A 437 16.20 -10.11 -19.30
C LEU A 437 16.11 -11.43 -18.52
N ALA A 438 16.82 -12.48 -18.93
CA ALA A 438 16.87 -13.74 -18.18
C ALA A 438 17.79 -13.61 -16.97
N THR A 439 18.90 -12.90 -17.12
CA THR A 439 19.79 -12.54 -16.02
C THR A 439 19.24 -11.36 -15.22
N LEU A 440 18.57 -10.39 -15.84
CA LEU A 440 18.07 -9.20 -15.14
C LEU A 440 16.55 -9.04 -15.35
N PRO A 441 15.71 -9.62 -14.46
CA PRO A 441 14.26 -9.54 -14.57
C PRO A 441 13.74 -8.10 -14.54
N VAL A 442 12.60 -7.85 -15.18
CA VAL A 442 12.02 -6.50 -15.36
C VAL A 442 11.78 -5.78 -14.03
N ASP A 443 11.21 -6.46 -13.01
CA ASP A 443 11.01 -5.91 -11.67
C ASP A 443 12.30 -5.37 -11.05
N PHE A 444 13.42 -6.05 -11.35
CA PHE A 444 14.72 -5.68 -10.83
C PHE A 444 15.36 -4.55 -11.64
N VAL A 445 15.16 -4.51 -12.96
CA VAL A 445 15.52 -3.37 -13.82
C VAL A 445 14.83 -2.11 -13.31
N GLU A 446 13.53 -2.16 -13.03
CA GLU A 446 12.74 -1.04 -12.51
C GLU A 446 13.22 -0.58 -11.13
N CYS A 447 13.61 -1.52 -10.25
CA CYS A 447 14.23 -1.18 -8.98
C CYS A 447 15.58 -0.46 -9.18
N LEU A 448 16.43 -0.98 -10.08
CA LEU A 448 17.74 -0.39 -10.38
C LEU A 448 17.65 0.98 -11.06
N MET A 449 16.58 1.27 -11.81
CA MET A 449 16.36 2.59 -12.40
C MET A 449 16.30 3.71 -11.34
N ARG A 450 15.85 3.41 -10.12
CA ARG A 450 15.84 4.38 -8.99
C ARG A 450 17.24 4.70 -8.46
N PHE A 451 18.24 3.88 -8.83
CA PHE A 451 19.63 4.02 -8.43
C PHE A 451 20.56 4.47 -9.57
N VAL A 452 20.00 4.97 -10.68
CA VAL A 452 20.82 5.65 -11.69
C VAL A 452 21.65 6.73 -11.00
N PRO A 453 23.00 6.75 -11.18
CA PRO A 453 23.87 7.69 -10.51
C PRO A 453 23.51 9.12 -10.92
N THR A 454 23.39 10.02 -9.94
CA THR A 454 23.25 11.45 -10.23
C THR A 454 24.57 12.00 -10.79
N GLU A 455 24.51 13.15 -11.47
CA GLU A 455 25.70 13.79 -12.02
C GLU A 455 26.74 14.13 -10.93
N ALA A 456 26.27 14.51 -9.74
CA ALA A 456 27.12 14.80 -8.58
C ALA A 456 27.84 13.54 -8.07
N GLU A 457 27.13 12.41 -7.95
CA GLU A 457 27.69 11.13 -7.53
C GLU A 457 28.68 10.59 -8.55
N ALA A 458 28.33 10.64 -9.85
CA ALA A 458 29.21 10.23 -10.92
C ALA A 458 30.50 11.06 -10.94
N LYS A 459 30.43 12.37 -10.67
CA LYS A 459 31.62 13.24 -10.53
C LYS A 459 32.48 12.85 -9.32
N ALA A 460 31.87 12.64 -8.16
CA ALA A 460 32.58 12.24 -6.94
C ALA A 460 33.31 10.90 -7.10
N LEU A 461 32.64 9.90 -7.71
CA LEU A 461 33.20 8.57 -7.97
C LEU A 461 34.33 8.62 -9.02
N ARG A 462 34.16 9.41 -10.10
CA ARG A 462 35.21 9.62 -11.11
C ARG A 462 36.42 10.38 -10.55
N GLN A 463 36.20 11.32 -9.65
CA GLN A 463 37.29 12.02 -8.96
C GLN A 463 38.08 11.05 -8.07
N TRP A 464 37.39 10.17 -7.34
CA TRP A 464 38.03 9.15 -6.52
C TRP A 464 38.90 8.19 -7.34
N GLU A 465 38.41 7.75 -8.51
CA GLU A 465 39.16 6.93 -9.45
C GLU A 465 40.37 7.67 -10.04
N ARG A 466 40.21 8.96 -10.39
CA ARG A 466 41.28 9.82 -10.93
C ARG A 466 42.41 10.04 -9.92
N GLU A 467 42.08 10.14 -8.64
CA GLU A 467 43.03 10.31 -7.54
C GLU A 467 43.84 9.03 -7.22
N ARG A 468 43.63 7.92 -7.98
CA ARG A 468 44.31 6.63 -7.82
C ARG A 468 44.24 6.05 -6.40
N LYS A 469 43.17 6.37 -5.68
CA LYS A 469 42.91 5.80 -4.36
C LYS A 469 42.56 4.31 -4.50
N PRO A 470 42.98 3.46 -3.55
CA PRO A 470 42.72 2.02 -3.61
C PRO A 470 41.21 1.74 -3.60
N LEU A 471 40.72 1.07 -4.64
CA LEU A 471 39.30 0.70 -4.79
C LEU A 471 38.83 -0.33 -3.75
N GLU A 472 39.77 -1.00 -3.07
CA GLU A 472 39.49 -1.96 -2.00
C GLU A 472 39.07 -1.28 -0.69
N GLU A 473 39.37 0.02 -0.54
CA GLU A 473 38.94 0.81 0.62
C GLU A 473 37.51 1.34 0.49
N LEU A 474 36.91 1.30 -0.70
CA LEU A 474 35.52 1.70 -0.92
C LEU A 474 34.53 0.67 -0.38
N ALA A 475 33.37 1.14 0.08
CA ALA A 475 32.25 0.26 0.35
C ALA A 475 31.83 -0.49 -0.94
N ASP A 476 31.24 -1.67 -0.77
CA ASP A 476 30.90 -2.55 -1.90
C ASP A 476 29.82 -1.89 -2.79
N GLU A 477 28.98 -1.04 -2.19
CA GLU A 477 27.96 -0.23 -2.84
C GLU A 477 28.55 0.89 -3.71
N ASP A 478 29.59 1.59 -3.23
CA ASP A 478 30.28 2.63 -4.00
C ASP A 478 31.04 2.02 -5.17
N ARG A 479 31.63 0.83 -4.98
CA ARG A 479 32.30 0.09 -6.04
C ARG A 479 31.32 -0.32 -7.14
N PHE A 480 30.12 -0.78 -6.76
CA PHE A 480 29.03 -1.03 -7.70
C PHE A 480 28.65 0.26 -8.45
N MET A 481 28.43 1.36 -7.74
CA MET A 481 28.00 2.62 -8.35
C MET A 481 29.04 3.17 -9.35
N LEU A 482 30.34 3.00 -9.05
CA LEU A 482 31.41 3.35 -9.98
C LEU A 482 31.30 2.55 -11.28
N GLN A 483 31.15 1.23 -11.21
CA GLN A 483 30.99 0.37 -12.40
C GLN A 483 29.69 0.68 -13.15
N PHE A 484 28.60 0.88 -12.42
CA PHE A 484 27.29 1.22 -12.97
C PHE A 484 27.33 2.55 -13.74
N SER A 485 28.04 3.55 -13.22
CA SER A 485 28.22 4.86 -13.87
C SER A 485 29.07 4.84 -15.17
N LYS A 486 29.80 3.75 -15.43
CA LYS A 486 30.59 3.55 -16.64
C LYS A 486 29.77 2.98 -17.80
N VAL A 487 28.57 2.48 -17.53
CA VAL A 487 27.66 1.98 -18.56
C VAL A 487 27.23 3.14 -19.46
N GLU A 488 27.52 3.04 -20.74
CA GLU A 488 27.16 4.08 -21.71
C GLU A 488 25.64 4.16 -21.91
N ARG A 489 25.11 5.38 -21.89
CA ARG A 489 23.66 5.64 -22.06
C ARG A 489 22.81 4.82 -21.09
N LEU A 490 23.29 4.66 -19.86
CA LEU A 490 22.65 3.85 -18.82
C LEU A 490 21.14 4.12 -18.67
N PRO A 491 20.66 5.38 -18.54
CA PRO A 491 19.22 5.63 -18.39
C PRO A 491 18.40 5.10 -19.58
N GLN A 492 18.91 5.29 -20.80
CA GLN A 492 18.24 4.83 -22.02
C GLN A 492 18.25 3.30 -22.12
N ARG A 493 19.39 2.65 -21.81
CA ARG A 493 19.48 1.19 -21.82
C ARG A 493 18.50 0.55 -20.83
N MET A 494 18.42 1.11 -19.61
CA MET A 494 17.49 0.64 -18.58
C MET A 494 16.03 0.83 -19.00
N ALA A 495 15.68 1.98 -19.60
CA ALA A 495 14.34 2.23 -20.12
C ALA A 495 13.95 1.26 -21.24
N ILE A 496 14.88 0.93 -22.14
CA ILE A 496 14.66 -0.06 -23.20
C ILE A 496 14.46 -1.45 -22.60
N MET A 497 15.26 -1.86 -21.62
CA MET A 497 15.09 -3.16 -20.95
C MET A 497 13.73 -3.26 -20.25
N ALA A 498 13.31 -2.20 -19.55
CA ALA A 498 12.00 -2.17 -18.90
C ALA A 498 10.86 -2.27 -19.92
N PHE A 499 10.96 -1.54 -21.04
CA PHE A 499 9.99 -1.61 -22.13
C PHE A 499 9.93 -3.01 -22.75
N LEU A 500 11.07 -3.63 -23.04
CA LEU A 500 11.13 -4.98 -23.61
C LEU A 500 10.52 -6.03 -22.66
N GLY A 501 10.76 -5.90 -21.36
CA GLY A 501 10.18 -6.80 -20.35
C GLY A 501 8.67 -6.69 -20.25
N ASN A 502 8.14 -5.46 -20.26
CA ASN A 502 6.71 -5.19 -20.09
C ASN A 502 5.92 -5.23 -21.42
N PHE A 503 6.57 -5.43 -22.57
CA PHE A 503 5.95 -5.29 -23.88
C PHE A 503 4.75 -6.25 -24.07
N ASN A 504 4.91 -7.52 -23.71
CA ASN A 504 3.87 -8.52 -23.88
C ASN A 504 2.66 -8.24 -22.98
N ASP A 505 2.90 -7.84 -21.72
CA ASP A 505 1.84 -7.52 -20.76
C ASP A 505 1.08 -6.25 -21.17
N ASN A 506 1.81 -5.24 -21.67
CA ASN A 506 1.21 -4.04 -22.24
C ASN A 506 0.35 -4.36 -23.46
N ILE A 507 0.79 -5.25 -24.36
CA ILE A 507 -0.02 -5.69 -25.49
C ILE A 507 -1.26 -6.43 -25.01
N GLN A 508 -1.15 -7.35 -24.07
CA GLN A 508 -2.30 -8.09 -23.55
C GLN A 508 -3.33 -7.17 -22.90
N MET A 509 -2.88 -6.17 -22.14
CA MET A 509 -3.76 -5.18 -21.52
C MET A 509 -4.44 -4.26 -22.55
N LEU A 510 -3.72 -3.89 -23.62
CA LEU A 510 -4.24 -3.00 -24.66
C LEU A 510 -5.04 -3.74 -25.74
N THR A 511 -4.91 -5.06 -25.83
CA THR A 511 -5.68 -5.89 -26.77
C THR A 511 -7.10 -6.05 -26.24
N PRO A 512 -8.14 -5.67 -27.00
CA PRO A 512 -9.51 -5.86 -26.57
C PRO A 512 -9.78 -7.34 -26.30
N VAL A 513 -10.24 -7.65 -25.09
CA VAL A 513 -10.71 -9.01 -24.76
C VAL A 513 -12.04 -9.19 -25.48
N GLY A 514 -12.03 -9.89 -26.62
CA GLY A 514 -13.24 -10.26 -27.31
C GLY A 514 -14.05 -11.20 -26.42
N SER A 515 -15.19 -10.72 -25.91
CA SER A 515 -16.21 -11.56 -25.30
C SER A 515 -16.77 -12.47 -26.39
N LEU A 516 -16.37 -13.75 -26.38
CA LEU A 516 -17.02 -14.83 -27.10
C LEU A 516 -18.04 -15.50 -26.18
#